data_AF-A0A498MV10-F1
#
_entry.id   AF-A0A498MV10-F1
#
_cell.length_a   1.000
_cell.length_b   1.000
_cell.length_c   1.000
_cell.angle_alpha   90.00
_cell.angle_beta   90.00
_cell.angle_gamma   90.00
#
_symmetry.space_group_name_H-M   'P 1'
#
loop_
_entity.id
_entity.type
_entity.pdbx_description
1 polymer ?
#
loop_
_entity_poly.entity_id
_entity_poly.type
_entity_poly.pdbx_seq_one_letter_code
_entity_poly.pdbx_strand_id
1 'polypeptide(L)'
;MNQALMTRKGITLIVNVTLSHTCPIYRGVECIRVAVSDLPNARLGDHFDHIAARIHSNRAGGTLVHCAAGMSRSPALIMAYLMKYKGVTLRQAHKWVKDSRPYIRLNTGFWTQLLDYEKKLYGKNTVKVAEPLDPMPLPKTPKLPSKYNMRQCPSSPRLSQLRRFTSLAL
;
A
#
# COMPACT_ATOMS: atom_id res chain seq x y z
N MET A 1 4.03 9.01 -13.73
CA MET A 1 5.11 9.40 -12.79
C MET A 1 5.67 10.74 -13.26
N ASN A 2 6.00 11.68 -12.37
CA ASN A 2 6.30 13.08 -12.73
C ASN A 2 7.81 13.33 -12.82
N GLN A 3 8.31 13.64 -14.03
CA GLN A 3 9.75 13.79 -14.31
C GLN A 3 10.43 14.92 -13.53
N ALA A 4 9.74 16.04 -13.32
CA ALA A 4 10.29 17.16 -12.57
C ALA A 4 10.51 16.79 -11.09
N LEU A 5 9.61 15.98 -10.52
CA LEU A 5 9.76 15.47 -9.15
C LEU A 5 10.90 14.44 -9.04
N MET A 6 11.05 13.57 -10.05
CA MET A 6 12.14 12.58 -10.09
C MET A 6 13.51 13.28 -10.07
N THR A 7 13.67 14.30 -10.91
CA THR A 7 14.91 15.08 -11.02
C THR A 7 15.18 15.84 -9.73
N ARG A 8 14.17 16.55 -9.20
CA ARG A 8 14.31 17.35 -7.96
C ARG A 8 14.66 16.51 -6.73
N LYS A 9 14.18 15.27 -6.68
CA LYS A 9 14.47 14.32 -5.59
C LYS A 9 15.72 13.46 -5.84
N GLY A 10 16.41 13.68 -6.97
CA GLY A 10 17.61 12.93 -7.34
C GLY A 10 17.37 11.42 -7.43
N ILE A 11 16.21 10.99 -7.95
CA ILE A 11 15.88 9.57 -8.05
C ILE A 11 16.67 8.93 -9.18
N THR A 12 17.46 7.91 -8.85
CA THR A 12 18.30 7.14 -9.80
C THR A 12 17.85 5.69 -9.95
N LEU A 13 16.96 5.22 -9.07
CA LEU A 13 16.41 3.88 -9.11
C LEU A 13 14.90 3.92 -8.88
N ILE A 14 14.14 3.22 -9.73
CA ILE A 14 12.72 2.95 -9.56
C ILE A 14 12.53 1.47 -9.33
N VAL A 15 11.78 1.11 -8.29
CA VAL A 15 11.26 -0.23 -8.07
C VAL A 15 9.75 -0.18 -8.28
N ASN A 16 9.30 -0.70 -9.42
CA ASN A 16 7.91 -0.74 -9.83
C ASN A 16 7.29 -2.09 -9.45
N VAL A 17 6.45 -2.11 -8.42
CA VAL A 17 5.79 -3.32 -7.90
C VAL A 17 4.37 -3.45 -8.45
N THR A 18 4.24 -3.50 -9.78
CA THR A 18 2.95 -3.64 -10.47
C THR A 18 2.99 -4.63 -11.63
N LEU A 19 1.83 -5.23 -11.89
CA LEU A 19 1.60 -6.08 -13.05
C LEU A 19 1.28 -5.27 -14.31
N SER A 20 0.57 -4.16 -14.19
CA SER A 20 -0.01 -3.47 -15.35
C SER A 20 0.78 -2.27 -15.84
N HIS A 21 1.68 -1.71 -15.04
CA HIS A 21 2.39 -0.48 -15.42
C HIS A 21 3.81 -0.82 -15.88
N THR A 22 4.20 -0.25 -17.00
CA THR A 22 5.56 -0.34 -17.54
C THR A 22 6.51 0.56 -16.74
N CYS A 23 7.79 0.23 -16.77
CA CYS A 23 8.84 1.10 -16.25
C CYS A 23 8.97 2.32 -17.18
N PRO A 24 8.80 3.56 -16.67
CA PRO A 24 9.04 4.74 -17.48
C PRO A 24 10.53 4.85 -17.82
N ILE A 25 10.84 5.32 -19.03
CA ILE A 25 12.22 5.54 -19.47
C ILE A 25 12.62 6.96 -19.09
N TYR A 26 13.52 7.08 -18.11
CA TYR A 26 14.13 8.34 -17.74
C TYR A 26 15.66 8.21 -17.83
N ARG A 27 16.30 9.20 -18.44
CA ARG A 27 17.75 9.19 -18.64
C ARG A 27 18.47 9.14 -17.28
N GLY A 28 19.37 8.18 -17.11
CA GLY A 28 20.15 8.00 -15.87
C GLY A 28 19.35 7.39 -14.71
N VAL A 29 18.12 6.91 -14.95
CA VAL A 29 17.30 6.25 -13.93
C VAL A 29 17.10 4.79 -14.32
N GLU A 30 17.61 3.89 -13.49
CA GLU A 30 17.34 2.47 -13.61
C GLU A 30 15.92 2.16 -13.13
N CYS A 31 15.21 1.26 -13.80
CA CYS A 31 13.91 0.79 -13.35
C CYS A 31 13.86 -0.73 -13.29
N ILE A 32 13.56 -1.26 -12.11
CA ILE A 32 13.35 -2.69 -11.86
C ILE A 32 11.86 -2.92 -11.65
N ARG A 33 11.31 -3.91 -12.35
CA ARG A 33 9.91 -4.31 -12.19
C ARG A 33 9.81 -5.59 -11.37
N VAL A 34 9.01 -5.52 -10.30
CA VAL A 34 8.61 -6.65 -9.48
C VAL A 34 7.15 -6.95 -9.81
N ALA A 35 6.94 -7.88 -10.75
CA ALA A 35 5.63 -8.20 -11.31
C ALA A 35 4.78 -9.06 -10.34
N VAL A 36 4.25 -8.44 -9.29
CA VAL A 36 3.47 -9.10 -8.23
C VAL A 36 2.10 -8.44 -8.06
N SER A 37 1.04 -9.25 -8.00
CA SER A 37 -0.33 -8.81 -7.70
C SER A 37 -0.47 -8.41 -6.22
N ASP A 38 -1.52 -7.66 -5.88
CA ASP A 38 -1.80 -7.28 -4.48
C ASP A 38 -2.73 -8.28 -3.79
N LEU A 39 -2.44 -9.58 -3.96
CA LEU A 39 -3.25 -10.67 -3.42
C LEU A 39 -2.51 -11.39 -2.29
N PRO A 40 -3.21 -11.91 -1.27
CA PRO A 40 -2.56 -12.63 -0.16
C PRO A 40 -1.72 -13.84 -0.58
N ASN A 41 -2.08 -14.52 -1.67
CA ASN A 41 -1.34 -15.66 -2.19
C ASN A 41 -0.14 -15.27 -3.08
N ALA A 42 0.04 -13.98 -3.37
CA ALA A 42 1.14 -13.52 -4.22
C ALA A 42 2.47 -13.61 -3.47
N ARG A 43 3.50 -14.13 -4.15
CA ARG A 43 4.82 -14.42 -3.55
C ARG A 43 5.74 -13.21 -3.53
N LEU A 44 5.35 -12.15 -2.82
CA LEU A 44 6.18 -10.95 -2.69
C LEU A 44 7.48 -11.21 -1.92
N GLY A 45 7.51 -12.20 -1.02
CA GLY A 45 8.65 -12.56 -0.18
C GLY A 45 9.87 -13.06 -0.94
N ASP A 46 9.68 -13.71 -2.09
CA ASP A 46 10.77 -14.09 -3.01
C ASP A 46 11.53 -12.82 -3.51
N HIS A 47 10.82 -11.70 -3.50
CA HIS A 47 11.21 -10.29 -3.59
C HIS A 47 12.36 -9.79 -2.71
N PHE A 48 12.30 -10.18 -1.44
CA PHE A 48 12.78 -9.33 -0.36
C PHE A 48 14.29 -9.16 -0.40
N ASP A 49 15.02 -10.25 -0.53
CA ASP A 49 16.48 -10.23 -0.40
C ASP A 49 17.16 -9.45 -1.53
N HIS A 50 16.77 -9.67 -2.79
CA HIS A 50 17.42 -9.02 -3.94
C HIS A 50 16.97 -7.56 -4.12
N ILE A 51 15.70 -7.24 -3.87
CA ILE A 51 15.24 -5.85 -3.94
C ILE A 51 15.82 -5.02 -2.81
N ALA A 52 15.85 -5.55 -1.57
CA ALA A 52 16.50 -4.86 -0.46
C ALA A 52 17.99 -4.61 -0.75
N ALA A 53 18.69 -5.60 -1.32
CA ALA A 53 20.08 -5.45 -1.72
C ALA A 53 20.27 -4.38 -2.79
N ARG A 54 19.42 -4.35 -3.82
CA ARG A 54 19.49 -3.30 -4.84
C ARG A 54 19.25 -1.92 -4.23
N ILE A 55 18.21 -1.74 -3.41
CA ILE A 55 17.95 -0.47 -2.71
C ILE A 55 19.19 -0.04 -1.91
N HIS A 56 19.80 -0.96 -1.16
CA HIS A 56 20.99 -0.67 -0.36
C HIS A 56 22.22 -0.27 -1.20
N SER A 57 22.41 -0.94 -2.33
CA SER A 57 23.53 -0.68 -3.25
C SER A 57 23.40 0.62 -4.06
N ASN A 58 22.21 1.23 -4.12
CA ASN A 58 22.00 2.48 -4.84
C ASN A 58 22.59 3.67 -4.08
N ARG A 59 23.87 3.95 -4.31
CA ARG A 59 24.59 5.10 -3.73
C ARG A 59 24.53 6.36 -4.59
N ALA A 60 24.14 6.23 -5.87
CA ALA A 60 24.13 7.32 -6.83
C ALA A 60 23.00 8.34 -6.62
N GLY A 61 21.98 8.01 -5.81
CA GLY A 61 20.84 8.88 -5.57
C GLY A 61 19.71 8.20 -4.80
N GLY A 62 18.53 8.77 -4.87
CA GLY A 62 17.33 8.26 -4.20
C GLY A 62 16.72 7.07 -4.92
N THR A 63 16.00 6.24 -4.18
CA THR A 63 15.20 5.13 -4.72
C THR A 63 13.72 5.38 -4.51
N LEU A 64 12.94 5.28 -5.59
CA LEU A 64 11.49 5.32 -5.56
C LEU A 64 10.92 3.91 -5.64
N VAL A 65 10.31 3.42 -4.57
CA VAL A 65 9.56 2.16 -4.56
C VAL A 65 8.06 2.47 -4.61
N HIS A 66 7.38 2.03 -5.66
CA HIS A 66 5.95 2.30 -5.84
C HIS A 66 5.16 1.07 -6.24
N CYS A 67 3.87 1.08 -5.92
CA CYS A 67 2.88 0.18 -6.50
C CYS A 67 1.69 1.03 -7.00
N ALA A 68 0.51 0.43 -7.22
CA ALA A 68 -0.64 1.18 -7.73
C ALA A 68 -1.15 2.25 -6.75
N ALA A 69 -1.48 1.87 -5.51
CA ALA A 69 -1.99 2.79 -4.48
C ALA A 69 -0.92 3.25 -3.47
N GLY A 70 0.25 2.63 -3.49
CA GLY A 70 1.29 2.84 -2.47
C GLY A 70 0.87 2.40 -1.07
N MET A 71 -0.02 1.40 -0.93
CA MET A 71 -0.57 1.00 0.37
C MET A 71 -0.07 -0.36 0.90
N SER A 72 0.18 -1.33 0.02
CA SER A 72 0.43 -2.72 0.41
C SER A 72 1.79 -3.23 -0.09
N ARG A 73 1.92 -3.48 -1.40
CA ARG A 73 3.15 -4.00 -2.03
C ARG A 73 4.42 -3.18 -1.78
N SER A 74 4.42 -1.89 -2.11
CA SER A 74 5.62 -1.06 -1.95
C SER A 74 6.02 -0.85 -0.47
N PRO A 75 5.10 -0.57 0.47
CA PRO A 75 5.42 -0.58 1.90
C PRO A 75 6.03 -1.89 2.39
N ALA A 76 5.53 -3.05 1.94
CA ALA A 76 6.07 -4.35 2.35
C ALA A 76 7.54 -4.52 1.94
N LEU A 77 7.91 -4.16 0.69
CA LEU A 77 9.31 -4.18 0.26
C LEU A 77 10.20 -3.22 1.06
N ILE A 78 9.67 -2.03 1.40
CA ILE A 78 10.40 -1.07 2.24
C ILE A 78 10.62 -1.64 3.64
N MET A 79 9.61 -2.29 4.25
CA MET A 79 9.77 -2.92 5.56
C MET A 79 10.83 -4.04 5.53
N ALA A 80 10.84 -4.87 4.49
CA ALA A 80 11.88 -5.88 4.29
C ALA A 80 13.29 -5.26 4.19
N TYR A 81 13.44 -4.15 3.44
CA TYR A 81 14.69 -3.41 3.36
C TYR A 81 15.13 -2.83 4.71
N LEU A 82 14.21 -2.21 5.45
CA LEU A 82 14.50 -1.63 6.76
C LEU A 82 14.97 -2.71 7.74
N MET A 83 14.31 -3.86 7.78
CA MET A 83 14.79 -4.97 8.61
C MET A 83 16.20 -5.38 8.18
N LYS A 84 16.39 -5.78 6.92
CA LYS A 84 17.67 -6.36 6.49
C LYS A 84 18.86 -5.40 6.60
N TYR A 85 18.70 -4.13 6.21
CA TYR A 85 19.82 -3.20 6.06
C TYR A 85 19.83 -2.04 7.06
N LYS A 86 18.77 -1.85 7.84
CA LYS A 86 18.76 -0.91 8.97
C LYS A 86 18.71 -1.61 10.33
N GLY A 87 18.59 -2.94 10.36
CA GLY A 87 18.68 -3.74 11.58
C GLY A 87 17.52 -3.51 12.55
N VAL A 88 16.39 -3.03 12.05
CA VAL A 88 15.19 -2.76 12.87
C VAL A 88 14.22 -3.92 12.81
N THR A 89 13.41 -4.09 13.84
CA THR A 89 12.39 -5.16 13.88
C THR A 89 11.22 -4.85 12.93
N LEU A 90 10.37 -5.83 12.61
CA LEU A 90 9.19 -5.63 11.78
C LEU A 90 8.25 -4.58 12.40
N ARG A 91 8.09 -4.59 13.72
CA ARG A 91 7.30 -3.60 14.45
C ARG A 91 7.84 -2.19 14.24
N GLN A 92 9.15 -2.00 14.35
CA GLN A 92 9.81 -0.70 14.15
C GLN A 92 9.72 -0.26 12.68
N ALA A 93 10.02 -1.16 11.74
CA ALA A 93 9.89 -0.91 10.30
C ALA A 93 8.46 -0.49 9.94
N HIS A 94 7.45 -1.21 10.43
CA HIS A 94 6.05 -0.84 10.21
C HIS A 94 5.73 0.55 10.77
N LYS A 95 6.18 0.86 11.99
CA LYS A 95 5.99 2.19 12.59
C LYS A 95 6.62 3.28 11.73
N TRP A 96 7.87 3.13 11.30
CA TRP A 96 8.56 4.13 10.47
C TRP A 96 7.84 4.41 9.15
N VAL A 97 7.38 3.35 8.49
CA VAL A 97 6.65 3.47 7.23
C VAL A 97 5.26 4.08 7.46
N LYS A 98 4.58 3.73 8.55
CA LYS A 98 3.27 4.31 8.93
C LYS A 98 3.38 5.79 9.25
N ASP A 99 4.40 6.19 10.00
CA ASP A 99 4.65 7.59 10.35
C ASP A 99 4.92 8.43 9.09
N SER A 100 5.62 7.84 8.09
CA SER A 100 5.88 8.50 6.80
C SER A 100 4.69 8.46 5.83
N ARG A 101 3.83 7.45 5.93
CA ARG A 101 2.66 7.24 5.07
C ARG A 101 1.50 6.63 5.87
N PRO A 102 0.63 7.45 6.47
CA PRO A 102 -0.40 6.99 7.41
C PRO A 102 -1.42 6.00 6.83
N TYR A 103 -1.61 5.98 5.51
CA TYR A 103 -2.62 5.14 4.85
C TYR A 103 -2.10 3.76 4.41
N ILE A 104 -0.91 3.34 4.83
CA ILE A 104 -0.46 1.97 4.52
C ILE A 104 -1.40 0.93 5.12
N ARG A 105 -1.65 -0.12 4.33
CA ARG A 105 -2.49 -1.27 4.67
C ARG A 105 -2.05 -2.45 3.80
N LEU A 106 -1.20 -3.31 4.35
CA LEU A 106 -0.79 -4.56 3.71
C LEU A 106 -1.94 -5.57 3.73
N ASN A 107 -1.97 -6.45 2.74
CA ASN A 107 -2.82 -7.64 2.82
C ASN A 107 -2.23 -8.66 3.83
N THR A 108 -3.05 -9.61 4.27
CA THR A 108 -2.70 -10.61 5.28
C THR A 108 -1.53 -11.50 4.85
N GLY A 109 -1.47 -11.89 3.57
CA GLY A 109 -0.38 -12.72 3.05
C GLY A 109 0.98 -12.04 3.11
N PHE A 110 1.06 -10.73 2.83
CA PHE A 110 2.31 -9.99 2.95
C PHE A 110 2.73 -9.80 4.41
N TRP A 111 1.77 -9.69 5.34
CA TRP A 111 2.07 -9.73 6.77
C TRP A 111 2.72 -11.06 7.17
N THR A 112 2.15 -12.19 6.76
CA THR A 112 2.73 -13.52 7.01
C THR A 112 4.13 -13.64 6.43
N GLN A 113 4.32 -13.22 5.18
CA GLN A 113 5.65 -13.27 4.53
C GLN A 113 6.68 -12.39 5.23
N LEU A 114 6.29 -11.21 5.75
CA LEU A 114 7.18 -10.35 6.53
C LEU A 114 7.50 -10.92 7.91
N LEU A 115 6.56 -11.63 8.55
CA LEU A 115 6.82 -12.37 9.78
C LEU A 115 7.84 -13.47 9.54
N ASP A 116 7.66 -14.28 8.50
CA ASP A 116 8.61 -15.33 8.15
C ASP A 116 10.00 -14.74 7.86
N TYR A 117 10.04 -13.58 7.20
CA TYR A 117 11.27 -12.87 6.93
C TYR A 117 11.94 -12.31 8.19
N GLU A 118 11.18 -11.72 9.12
CA GLU A 118 11.71 -11.28 10.41
C GLU A 118 12.27 -12.46 11.22
N LYS A 119 11.57 -13.59 11.24
CA LYS A 119 12.02 -14.81 11.89
C LYS A 119 13.29 -15.36 11.25
N LYS A 120 13.38 -15.34 9.91
CA LYS A 120 14.60 -15.70 9.17
C LYS A 120 15.79 -14.81 9.55
N LEU A 121 15.57 -13.50 9.72
CA LEU A 121 16.64 -12.54 10.01
C LEU A 121 17.08 -12.55 11.48
N TYR A 122 16.16 -12.73 12.42
CA TYR A 122 16.41 -12.50 13.85
C TYR A 122 16.04 -13.67 14.77
N GLY A 123 15.54 -14.77 14.22
CA GLY A 123 15.11 -15.95 14.98
C GLY A 123 13.80 -15.77 15.77
N LYS A 124 13.18 -14.59 15.75
CA LYS A 124 11.97 -14.26 16.50
C LYS A 124 11.10 -13.23 15.79
N ASN A 125 9.82 -13.18 16.16
CA ASN A 125 8.88 -12.19 15.67
C ASN A 125 8.55 -11.14 16.72
N THR A 126 8.45 -9.88 16.30
CA THR A 126 8.04 -8.77 17.18
C THR A 126 6.60 -8.35 16.98
N VAL A 127 5.96 -8.80 15.90
CA VAL A 127 4.53 -8.60 15.63
C VAL A 127 3.81 -9.92 15.84
N LYS A 128 2.66 -9.88 16.51
CA LYS A 128 1.70 -10.99 16.53
C LYS A 128 0.56 -10.56 15.63
N VAL A 129 0.28 -11.34 14.59
CA VAL A 129 -0.96 -11.15 13.82
C VAL A 129 -2.07 -11.64 14.73
N ALA A 130 -3.07 -10.79 14.98
CA ALA A 130 -4.27 -11.25 15.65
C ALA A 130 -4.91 -12.32 14.76
N GLU A 131 -5.20 -13.48 15.33
CA GLU A 131 -6.07 -14.47 14.70
C GLU A 131 -7.33 -13.77 14.16
N PRO A 132 -7.93 -14.23 13.05
CA PRO A 132 -9.22 -13.71 12.63
C PRO A 132 -10.15 -13.86 13.81
N LEU A 133 -10.64 -12.73 14.35
CA LEU A 133 -11.73 -12.75 15.31
C LEU A 133 -12.83 -13.58 14.64
N ASP A 134 -13.36 -14.56 15.36
CA ASP A 134 -14.57 -15.28 14.98
C ASP A 134 -15.58 -14.28 14.38
N PRO A 135 -16.34 -14.63 13.32
CA PRO A 135 -17.24 -13.71 12.66
C PRO A 135 -18.08 -13.00 13.73
N MET A 136 -17.82 -11.70 13.90
CA MET A 136 -18.56 -10.87 14.83
C MET A 136 -20.05 -11.07 14.49
N PRO A 137 -20.91 -11.41 15.46
CA PRO A 137 -22.32 -11.61 15.19
C PRO A 137 -22.83 -10.40 14.42
N LEU A 138 -23.37 -10.63 13.21
CA LEU A 138 -24.01 -9.58 12.43
C LEU A 138 -24.96 -8.83 13.36
N PRO A 139 -24.92 -7.48 13.41
CA PRO A 139 -25.93 -6.72 14.12
C PRO A 139 -27.29 -7.21 13.64
N LYS A 140 -28.14 -7.72 14.55
CA LYS A 140 -29.51 -8.07 14.22
C LYS A 140 -30.11 -6.82 13.58
N THR A 141 -30.37 -6.87 12.27
CA THR A 141 -30.99 -5.76 11.56
C THR A 141 -32.25 -5.38 12.32
N PRO A 142 -32.43 -4.11 12.71
CA PRO A 142 -33.68 -3.68 13.31
C PRO A 142 -34.81 -4.08 12.35
N LYS A 143 -35.78 -4.87 12.84
CA LYS A 143 -36.99 -5.13 12.09
C LYS A 143 -37.62 -3.76 11.83
N LEU A 144 -37.69 -3.34 10.56
CA LEU A 144 -38.37 -2.11 10.21
C LEU A 144 -39.80 -2.19 10.78
N PRO A 145 -40.27 -1.16 11.51
CA PRO A 145 -41.67 -1.11 11.89
C PRO A 145 -42.53 -1.10 10.60
N SER A 146 -43.53 -1.96 10.54
CA SER A 146 -44.45 -2.19 9.42
C SER A 146 -45.34 -0.98 9.05
N LYS A 147 -44.97 0.25 9.42
CA LYS A 147 -45.86 1.42 9.33
C LYS A 147 -45.27 2.62 8.57
N TYR A 148 -44.38 2.40 7.61
CA TYR A 148 -44.11 3.43 6.60
C TYR A 148 -45.27 3.49 5.61
N ASN A 149 -46.15 4.47 5.81
CA ASN A 149 -47.21 4.80 4.87
C ASN A 149 -46.59 5.53 3.67
N MET A 150 -46.48 4.87 2.51
CA MET A 150 -45.91 5.39 1.25
C MET A 150 -46.81 6.46 0.58
N ARG A 151 -47.29 7.47 1.32
CA ARG A 151 -48.16 8.53 0.75
C ARG A 151 -47.69 9.96 0.98
N GLN A 152 -46.51 10.20 1.54
CA GLN A 152 -46.04 11.57 1.80
C GLN A 152 -44.54 11.82 1.53
N CYS A 153 -43.97 11.20 0.51
CA CYS A 153 -42.69 11.68 -0.03
C CYS A 153 -42.97 12.72 -1.13
N PRO A 154 -42.57 13.99 -0.98
CA PRO A 154 -42.59 14.92 -2.11
C PRO A 154 -41.64 14.40 -3.20
N SER A 155 -42.10 14.44 -4.45
CA SER A 155 -41.34 13.95 -5.60
C SER A 155 -40.03 14.73 -5.78
N SER A 156 -38.95 13.99 -6.03
CA SER A 156 -37.64 14.55 -6.35
C SER A 156 -37.70 15.42 -7.62
N PRO A 157 -37.02 16.59 -7.67
CA PRO A 157 -36.97 17.43 -8.87
C PRO A 157 -36.31 16.69 -10.04
N ARG A 158 -36.80 16.91 -11.28
CA ARG A 158 -36.19 16.35 -12.48
C ARG A 158 -34.79 16.92 -12.71
N LEU A 159 -33.90 16.06 -13.21
CA LEU A 159 -32.49 16.32 -13.55
C LEU A 159 -32.22 17.49 -14.51
N SER A 160 -33.24 18.16 -15.06
CA SER A 160 -33.07 19.33 -15.92
C SER A 160 -32.75 20.63 -15.16
N GLN A 161 -32.85 20.66 -13.82
CA GLN A 161 -32.56 21.85 -13.01
C GLN A 161 -31.16 21.89 -12.35
N LEU A 162 -30.33 20.86 -12.52
CA LEU A 162 -28.96 20.84 -11.98
C LEU A 162 -27.94 21.44 -12.95
N ARG A 163 -28.10 22.73 -13.30
CA ARG A 163 -27.04 23.52 -13.94
C ARG A 163 -26.93 24.87 -13.25
N ARG A 164 -26.01 24.94 -12.28
CA ARG A 164 -25.20 26.10 -11.87
C ARG A 164 -24.70 25.82 -10.46
N PHE A 165 -23.47 25.35 -10.33
CA PHE A 165 -22.55 25.72 -9.24
C PHE A 165 -21.14 25.33 -9.66
N THR A 166 -20.58 26.12 -10.57
CA THR A 166 -19.14 26.29 -10.70
C THR A 166 -18.75 27.48 -9.83
N SER A 167 -17.99 27.28 -8.75
CA SER A 167 -16.89 28.18 -8.35
C SER A 167 -16.17 27.72 -7.08
N LEU A 168 -14.85 27.80 -7.16
CA LEU A 168 -13.90 28.16 -6.09
C LEU A 168 -13.80 27.27 -4.85
N ALA A 169 -12.74 26.47 -4.81
CA ALA A 169 -11.90 26.34 -3.61
C ALA A 169 -10.43 26.22 -4.07
N LEU A 170 -9.63 27.21 -3.65
CA LEU A 170 -8.16 27.24 -3.71
C LEU A 170 -7.55 26.13 -2.87
#